data_AF-A0A537DV64-F1
#
_entry.id   AF-A0A537DV64-F1
#
_cell.length_a   1.000
_cell.length_b   1.000
_cell.length_c   1.000
_cell.angle_alpha   90.00
_cell.angle_beta   90.00
_cell.angle_gamma   90.00
#
_symmetry.space_group_name_H-M   'P 1'
#
loop_
_entity.id
_entity.type
_entity.pdbx_description
1 polymer ?
#
loop_
_entity_poly.entity_id
_entity_poly.type
_entity_poly.pdbx_seq_one_letter_code
_entity_poly.pdbx_strand_id
1 'polypeptide(L)'
;MKRKDDSIPPQGAPQSPDDEKILKYAVELFQQLGIAKPEPDSVVWADDIGPDLVIVQFGEVRLPRRMMGRLSAEDWRPLLAASILYNYVLLRDKNRTSLIRLVLPVGIGEIPLIFALLVVLRLPDRNLSIELLWATVALWAIYTLSLLRFYTKWLWRDLPYTADRRAADAIGKEVLLSALAKYGETISAAGYPRKRLHLWPTVGQRIERLQRSR
;
A
#
# COMPACT_ATOMS: atom_id res chain seq x y z
N MET A 1 -34.96 20.45 31.06
CA MET A 1 -34.43 19.07 31.00
C MET A 1 -33.33 19.06 29.94
N LYS A 2 -32.07 19.26 30.36
CA LYS A 2 -30.90 19.47 29.48
C LYS A 2 -30.25 18.11 29.27
N ARG A 3 -30.39 17.52 28.08
CA ARG A 3 -29.71 16.26 27.74
C ARG A 3 -28.27 16.64 27.35
N LYS A 4 -27.35 16.30 28.24
CA LYS A 4 -25.90 16.43 28.08
C LYS A 4 -25.50 15.32 27.10
N ASP A 5 -25.15 15.69 25.87
CA ASP A 5 -24.50 14.77 24.95
C ASP A 5 -23.09 14.51 25.49
N ASP A 6 -22.91 13.32 26.04
CA ASP A 6 -21.61 12.77 26.41
C ASP A 6 -20.86 12.45 25.12
N SER A 7 -20.15 13.44 24.60
CA SER A 7 -19.04 13.23 23.68
C SER A 7 -17.99 12.39 24.41
N ILE A 8 -17.96 11.09 24.13
CA ILE A 8 -16.85 10.22 24.50
C ILE A 8 -15.62 10.75 23.74
N PRO A 9 -14.59 11.30 24.41
CA PRO A 9 -13.34 11.58 23.72
C PRO A 9 -12.70 10.22 23.36
N PRO A 10 -12.18 10.03 22.14
CA PRO A 10 -11.42 8.83 21.84
C PRO A 10 -10.23 8.78 22.80
N GLN A 11 -10.18 7.71 23.59
CA GLN A 11 -9.25 7.51 24.69
C GLN A 11 -7.79 7.58 24.23
N GLY A 12 -7.06 8.52 24.84
CA GLY A 12 -5.60 8.66 24.94
C GLY A 12 -4.73 7.65 24.21
N ALA A 13 -4.38 7.97 22.96
CA ALA A 13 -3.06 7.58 22.45
C ALA A 13 -1.98 8.34 23.26
N PRO A 14 -0.80 7.75 23.52
CA PRO A 14 0.32 8.51 24.05
C PRO A 14 0.60 9.67 23.11
N GLN A 15 0.43 10.90 23.60
CA GLN A 15 0.76 12.11 22.85
C GLN A 15 2.28 12.21 22.79
N SER A 16 2.86 11.99 21.62
CA SER A 16 4.25 12.34 21.37
C SER A 16 4.35 13.87 21.31
N PRO A 17 5.43 14.49 21.84
CA PRO A 17 5.63 15.94 21.71
C PRO A 17 5.67 16.42 20.25
N ASP A 18 5.89 15.51 19.31
CA ASP A 18 5.93 15.78 17.87
C ASP A 18 4.58 15.65 17.17
N ASP A 19 3.51 15.18 17.83
CA ASP A 19 2.22 14.88 17.16
C ASP A 19 1.60 16.11 16.50
N GLU A 20 1.59 17.25 17.18
CA GLU A 20 1.06 18.51 16.61
C GLU A 20 1.84 18.94 15.36
N LYS A 21 3.17 18.78 15.37
CA LYS A 21 4.02 19.12 14.22
C LYS A 21 3.82 18.16 13.06
N ILE A 22 3.75 16.86 13.35
CA ILE A 22 3.48 15.81 12.36
C ILE A 22 2.12 16.06 11.70
N LEU A 23 1.09 16.37 12.49
CA LEU A 23 -0.23 16.69 11.97
C LEU A 23 -0.21 17.94 11.09
N LYS A 24 0.43 19.01 11.56
CA LYS A 24 0.61 20.24 10.79
C LYS A 24 1.31 19.98 9.45
N TYR A 25 2.38 19.19 9.43
CA TYR A 25 3.04 18.82 8.18
C TYR A 25 2.15 17.99 7.26
N ALA A 26 1.34 17.08 7.81
CA ALA A 26 0.40 16.32 7.01
C ALA A 26 -0.65 17.23 6.35
N VAL A 27 -1.19 18.21 7.08
CA VAL A 27 -2.11 19.23 6.55
C VAL A 27 -1.45 20.07 5.45
N GLU A 28 -0.26 20.62 5.71
CA GLU A 28 0.50 21.40 4.73
C GLU A 28 0.77 20.59 3.46
N LEU A 29 1.08 19.30 3.59
CA LEU A 29 1.30 18.41 2.45
C LEU A 29 0.01 18.14 1.67
N PHE A 30 -1.15 18.02 2.32
CA PHE A 30 -2.42 17.90 1.60
C PHE A 30 -2.66 19.11 0.70
N GLN A 31 -2.40 20.31 1.22
CA GLN A 31 -2.54 21.56 0.48
C GLN A 31 -1.51 21.65 -0.65
N GLN A 32 -0.23 21.41 -0.35
CA GLN A 32 0.86 21.47 -1.32
C GLN A 32 0.68 20.46 -2.47
N LEU A 33 0.14 19.27 -2.18
CA LEU A 33 -0.09 18.20 -3.16
C LEU A 33 -1.46 18.31 -3.85
N GLY A 34 -2.28 19.32 -3.53
CA GLY A 34 -3.59 19.53 -4.15
C GLY A 34 -4.61 18.44 -3.85
N ILE A 35 -4.57 17.84 -2.65
CA ILE A 35 -5.46 16.75 -2.26
C ILE A 35 -6.82 17.32 -1.85
N ALA A 36 -7.84 17.14 -2.68
CA ALA A 36 -9.20 17.65 -2.44
C ALA A 36 -10.01 16.87 -1.37
N LYS A 37 -9.36 16.00 -0.58
CA LYS A 37 -10.01 15.21 0.48
C LYS A 37 -9.87 15.91 1.83
N PRO A 38 -10.72 15.55 2.82
CA PRO A 38 -10.55 16.06 4.17
C PRO A 38 -9.11 15.87 4.64
N GLU A 39 -8.56 16.95 5.18
CA GLU A 39 -7.23 16.95 5.76
C GLU A 39 -7.20 16.00 6.97
N PRO A 40 -6.02 15.46 7.31
CA PRO A 40 -5.89 14.64 8.50
C PRO A 40 -6.08 15.49 9.76
N ASP A 41 -6.79 14.94 10.74
CA ASP A 41 -7.12 15.61 12.00
C ASP A 41 -6.49 14.95 13.23
N SER A 42 -5.87 13.79 13.06
CA SER A 42 -5.33 12.99 14.15
C SER A 42 -4.08 12.20 13.77
N VAL A 43 -3.22 11.98 14.76
CA VAL A 43 -2.04 11.11 14.67
C VAL A 43 -2.26 9.92 15.60
N VAL A 44 -2.09 8.71 15.06
CA VAL A 44 -2.29 7.47 15.80
C VAL A 44 -1.02 6.63 15.75
N TRP A 45 -0.46 6.38 16.93
CA TRP A 45 0.68 5.48 17.10
C TRP A 45 0.20 4.04 17.24
N ALA A 46 0.34 3.28 16.16
CA ALA A 46 -0.25 1.96 16.00
C ALA A 46 0.77 0.83 16.28
N ASP A 47 0.36 -0.17 17.05
CA ASP A 47 1.15 -1.38 17.36
C ASP A 47 1.04 -2.46 16.28
N ASP A 48 -0.01 -2.40 15.45
CA ASP A 48 -0.34 -3.37 14.40
C ASP A 48 0.38 -3.12 13.07
N ILE A 49 1.08 -1.99 12.93
CA ILE A 49 1.80 -1.64 11.71
C ILE A 49 3.31 -1.90 11.83
N GLY A 50 3.89 -2.35 10.71
CA GLY A 50 5.33 -2.61 10.63
C GLY A 50 6.15 -1.34 10.83
N PRO A 51 7.37 -1.44 11.37
CA PRO A 51 8.22 -0.27 11.64
C PRO A 51 8.64 0.47 10.37
N ASP A 52 8.47 -0.14 9.19
CA ASP A 52 8.76 0.35 7.84
C ASP A 52 7.52 0.91 7.09
N LEU A 53 6.36 0.98 7.75
CA LEU A 53 5.10 1.38 7.14
C LEU A 53 4.54 2.66 7.77
N VAL A 54 4.23 3.64 6.92
CA VAL A 54 3.54 4.89 7.26
C VAL A 54 2.27 4.95 6.43
N ILE A 55 1.13 5.21 7.08
CA ILE A 55 -0.17 5.23 6.40
C ILE A 55 -0.88 6.55 6.73
N VAL A 56 -1.31 7.27 5.70
CA VAL A 56 -2.18 8.43 5.85
C VAL A 56 -3.45 8.15 5.09
N GLN A 57 -4.55 7.95 5.80
CA GLN A 57 -5.85 7.55 5.23
C GLN A 57 -6.99 7.87 6.19
N PHE A 58 -8.19 8.10 5.65
CA PHE A 58 -9.42 8.31 6.46
C PHE A 58 -9.33 9.44 7.49
N GLY A 59 -8.54 10.49 7.23
CA GLY A 59 -8.33 11.57 8.20
C GLY A 59 -7.28 11.29 9.27
N GLU A 60 -6.67 10.11 9.26
CA GLU A 60 -5.68 9.72 10.28
C GLU A 60 -4.27 9.59 9.67
N VAL A 61 -3.28 10.02 10.45
CA VAL A 61 -1.87 9.72 10.23
C VAL A 61 -1.47 8.57 11.16
N ARG A 62 -1.36 7.36 10.62
CA ARG A 62 -0.97 6.17 11.38
C ARG A 62 0.53 5.92 11.28
N LEU A 63 1.22 6.02 12.42
CA LEU A 63 2.65 5.84 12.55
C LEU A 63 3.00 4.65 13.45
N PRO A 64 4.08 3.91 13.16
CA PRO A 64 4.42 2.74 13.94
C PRO A 64 4.84 3.16 15.35
N ARG A 65 4.12 2.68 16.37
CA ARG A 65 4.35 3.04 17.78
C ARG A 65 5.80 2.81 18.22
N ARG A 66 6.44 1.80 17.63
CA ARG A 66 7.83 1.45 17.90
C ARG A 66 8.86 2.47 17.39
N MET A 67 8.45 3.37 16.50
CA MET A 67 9.27 4.46 15.97
C MET A 67 9.03 5.80 16.70
N MET A 68 8.09 5.83 17.65
CA MET A 68 7.78 7.01 18.44
C MET A 68 9.04 7.52 19.15
N GLY A 69 9.34 8.81 18.99
CA GLY A 69 10.51 9.47 19.58
C GLY A 69 11.87 9.10 18.95
N ARG A 70 11.92 8.29 17.88
CA ARG A 70 13.18 7.92 17.21
C ARG A 70 13.50 8.76 15.98
N LEU A 71 12.49 9.39 15.41
CA LEU A 71 12.57 10.32 14.29
C LEU A 71 11.98 11.64 14.74
N SER A 72 12.57 12.75 14.29
CA SER A 72 12.00 14.07 14.53
C SER A 72 10.77 14.29 13.64
N ALA A 73 9.89 15.21 14.03
CA ALA A 73 8.79 15.66 13.17
C ALA A 73 9.22 16.00 11.73
N GLU A 74 10.41 16.58 11.54
CA GLU A 74 10.93 16.95 10.21
C GLU A 74 11.29 15.72 9.36
N ASP A 75 11.82 14.66 9.99
CA ASP A 75 12.11 13.40 9.30
C ASP A 75 10.82 12.69 8.85
N TRP A 76 9.70 12.91 9.56
CA TRP A 76 8.40 12.35 9.20
C TRP A 76 7.80 13.02 7.97
N ARG A 77 8.01 14.32 7.75
CA ARG A 77 7.38 15.08 6.66
C ARG A 77 7.61 14.42 5.28
N PRO A 78 8.82 14.03 4.88
CA PRO A 78 9.03 13.34 3.59
C PRO A 78 8.36 11.97 3.49
N LEU A 79 8.32 11.23 4.60
CA LEU A 79 7.67 9.92 4.65
C LEU A 79 6.14 10.06 4.53
N LEU A 80 5.57 11.09 5.15
CA LEU A 80 4.17 11.45 5.02
C LEU A 80 3.83 11.80 3.57
N ALA A 81 4.62 12.65 2.91
CA ALA A 81 4.39 13.04 1.51
C ALA A 81 4.25 11.82 0.58
N ALA A 82 5.18 10.87 0.69
CA ALA A 82 5.13 9.62 -0.06
C ALA A 82 3.87 8.80 0.28
N SER A 83 3.52 8.67 1.56
CA SER A 83 2.33 7.92 1.97
C SER A 83 1.00 8.57 1.53
N ILE A 84 0.93 9.91 1.51
CA ILE A 84 -0.24 10.66 1.05
C ILE A 84 -0.43 10.44 -0.45
N LEU A 85 0.63 10.59 -1.24
CA LEU A 85 0.61 10.34 -2.69
C LEU A 85 0.24 8.89 -3.02
N TYR A 86 0.74 7.94 -2.23
CA TYR A 86 0.36 6.53 -2.36
C TYR A 86 -1.15 6.33 -2.16
N ASN A 87 -1.69 6.76 -1.02
CA ASN A 87 -3.07 6.45 -0.61
C ASN A 87 -4.12 7.27 -1.36
N TYR A 88 -3.87 8.56 -1.59
CA TYR A 88 -4.90 9.46 -2.12
C TYR A 88 -4.84 9.70 -3.63
N VAL A 89 -3.66 9.57 -4.23
CA VAL A 89 -3.48 9.80 -5.67
C VAL A 89 -3.33 8.48 -6.41
N LEU A 90 -2.29 7.72 -6.08
CA LEU A 90 -1.88 6.57 -6.88
C LEU A 90 -2.79 5.36 -6.71
N LEU A 91 -3.16 5.01 -5.47
CA LEU A 91 -4.07 3.88 -5.23
C LEU A 91 -5.43 4.13 -5.87
N ARG A 92 -5.93 5.38 -5.82
CA ARG A 92 -7.23 5.75 -6.39
C ARG A 92 -7.25 5.75 -7.92
N ASP A 93 -6.29 6.42 -8.55
CA ASP A 93 -6.20 6.48 -10.02
C ASP A 93 -5.96 5.09 -10.62
N LYS A 94 -5.14 4.28 -9.94
CA LYS A 94 -4.83 2.94 -10.40
C LYS A 94 -5.98 2.00 -10.13
N ASN A 95 -6.75 2.08 -9.04
CA ASN A 95 -7.88 1.17 -8.80
C ASN A 95 -8.87 1.09 -9.99
N ARG A 96 -9.16 2.19 -10.69
CA ARG A 96 -10.03 2.14 -11.90
C ARG A 96 -9.35 1.44 -13.08
N THR A 97 -8.12 1.79 -13.38
CA THR A 97 -7.37 1.25 -14.54
C THR A 97 -6.92 -0.19 -14.31
N SER A 98 -6.56 -0.51 -13.07
CA SER A 98 -6.01 -1.79 -12.64
C SER A 98 -7.11 -2.84 -12.49
N LEU A 99 -8.33 -2.45 -12.07
CA LEU A 99 -9.50 -3.33 -12.12
C LEU A 99 -9.76 -3.81 -13.56
N ILE A 100 -9.74 -2.91 -14.55
CA ILE A 100 -9.91 -3.28 -15.97
C ILE A 100 -8.77 -4.21 -16.41
N ARG A 101 -7.52 -3.94 -16.03
CA ARG A 101 -6.36 -4.79 -16.37
C ARG A 101 -6.38 -6.17 -15.70
N LEU A 102 -7.14 -6.35 -14.62
CA LEU A 102 -7.33 -7.65 -13.97
C LEU A 102 -8.55 -8.39 -14.52
N VAL A 103 -9.68 -7.70 -14.66
CA VAL A 103 -10.94 -8.27 -15.11
C VAL A 103 -10.87 -8.65 -16.59
N LEU A 104 -10.15 -7.89 -17.41
CA LEU A 104 -10.08 -8.15 -18.86
C LEU A 104 -9.37 -9.49 -19.17
N PRO A 105 -8.16 -9.79 -18.64
CA PRO A 105 -7.53 -11.09 -18.86
C PRO A 105 -8.31 -12.25 -18.25
N VAL A 106 -8.84 -12.08 -17.03
CA VAL A 106 -9.66 -13.12 -16.38
C VAL A 106 -10.92 -13.39 -17.20
N GLY A 107 -11.67 -12.36 -17.55
CA GLY A 107 -12.89 -12.47 -18.35
C GLY A 107 -12.67 -13.03 -19.76
N ILE A 108 -11.55 -12.69 -20.42
CA ILE A 108 -11.17 -13.33 -21.69
C ILE A 108 -10.80 -14.81 -21.47
N GLY A 109 -10.13 -15.13 -20.37
CA GLY A 109 -9.76 -16.50 -20.01
C GLY A 109 -10.96 -17.41 -19.70
N GLU A 110 -12.11 -16.84 -19.33
CA GLU A 110 -13.35 -17.59 -19.13
C GLU A 110 -13.95 -18.12 -20.44
N ILE A 111 -13.71 -17.46 -21.59
CA ILE A 111 -14.30 -17.87 -22.88
C ILE A 111 -13.79 -19.26 -23.31
N PRO A 112 -12.47 -19.54 -23.34
CA PRO A 112 -11.96 -20.89 -23.58
C PRO A 112 -12.42 -21.90 -22.55
N LEU A 113 -12.58 -21.51 -21.28
CA LEU A 113 -13.03 -22.40 -20.22
C LEU A 113 -14.46 -22.88 -20.47
N ILE A 114 -15.38 -21.95 -20.75
CA ILE A 114 -16.78 -22.26 -21.06
C ILE A 114 -16.85 -23.17 -22.29
N PHE A 115 -16.08 -22.88 -23.33
CA PHE A 115 -16.02 -23.71 -24.52
C PHE A 115 -15.49 -25.13 -24.22
N ALA A 116 -14.40 -25.24 -23.45
CA ALA A 116 -13.85 -26.53 -23.04
C ALA A 116 -14.85 -27.36 -22.21
N LEU A 117 -15.55 -26.74 -21.25
CA LEU A 117 -16.60 -27.40 -20.47
C LEU A 117 -17.75 -27.89 -21.36
N LEU A 118 -18.21 -27.09 -22.32
CA LEU A 118 -19.28 -27.48 -23.24
C LEU A 118 -18.89 -28.68 -24.11
N VAL A 119 -17.63 -28.78 -24.53
CA VAL A 119 -17.10 -29.93 -25.28
C VAL A 119 -17.02 -31.16 -24.39
N VAL A 120 -16.44 -31.02 -23.19
CA VAL A 120 -16.24 -32.14 -22.26
C VAL A 120 -17.57 -32.74 -21.81
N LEU A 121 -18.59 -31.92 -21.55
CA LEU A 121 -19.91 -32.40 -21.11
C LEU A 121 -20.70 -33.13 -22.21
N ARG A 122 -20.31 -33.00 -23.48
CA ARG A 122 -20.97 -33.68 -24.61
C ARG A 122 -20.28 -34.99 -25.01
N LEU A 123 -19.19 -35.36 -24.36
CA LEU A 123 -18.46 -36.58 -24.68
C LEU A 123 -19.24 -37.82 -24.17
N PRO A 124 -19.39 -38.86 -25.01
CA PRO A 124 -20.14 -40.06 -24.64
C PRO A 124 -19.38 -40.96 -23.66
N ASP A 125 -18.05 -40.86 -23.60
CA ASP A 125 -17.21 -41.60 -22.67
C ASP A 125 -17.11 -40.87 -21.33
N ARG A 126 -17.70 -41.47 -20.29
CA ARG A 126 -17.76 -40.90 -18.95
C ARG A 126 -16.40 -40.81 -18.26
N ASN A 127 -15.49 -41.76 -18.49
CA ASN A 127 -14.19 -41.76 -17.84
C ASN A 127 -13.29 -40.67 -18.44
N LEU A 128 -13.24 -40.61 -19.77
CA LEU A 128 -12.50 -39.58 -20.49
C LEU A 128 -13.04 -38.17 -20.20
N SER A 129 -14.36 -38.02 -20.04
CA SER A 129 -14.99 -36.74 -19.65
C SER A 129 -14.54 -36.28 -18.25
N ILE A 130 -14.48 -37.19 -17.27
CA ILE A 130 -14.05 -36.87 -15.90
C ILE A 130 -12.57 -36.46 -15.88
N GLU A 131 -11.70 -37.18 -16.59
CA GLU A 131 -10.28 -36.85 -16.70
C GLU A 131 -10.06 -35.47 -17.33
N LEU A 132 -10.75 -35.19 -18.45
CA LEU A 132 -10.67 -33.89 -19.11
C LEU A 132 -11.22 -32.74 -18.26
N LEU A 133 -12.27 -33.00 -17.46
CA LEU A 133 -12.83 -32.01 -16.55
C LEU A 133 -11.81 -31.62 -15.48
N TRP A 134 -11.16 -32.59 -14.85
CA TRP A 134 -10.09 -32.32 -13.88
C TRP A 134 -8.89 -31.61 -14.51
N ALA A 135 -8.48 -32.02 -15.72
CA ALA A 135 -7.41 -31.34 -16.45
C ALA A 135 -7.75 -29.88 -16.76
N THR A 136 -9.00 -29.62 -17.15
CA THR A 136 -9.50 -28.27 -17.44
C THR A 136 -9.51 -27.39 -16.19
N VAL A 137 -10.01 -27.92 -15.07
CA VAL A 137 -10.00 -27.22 -13.77
C VAL A 137 -8.58 -26.93 -13.30
N ALA A 138 -7.67 -27.90 -13.41
CA ALA A 138 -6.27 -27.74 -13.03
C ALA A 138 -5.57 -26.67 -13.89
N LEU A 139 -5.79 -26.68 -15.20
CA LEU A 139 -5.21 -25.69 -16.12
C LEU A 139 -5.72 -24.27 -15.81
N TRP A 140 -7.02 -24.14 -15.55
CA TRP A 140 -7.60 -22.85 -15.16
C TRP A 140 -7.09 -22.36 -13.80
N ALA A 141 -6.92 -23.26 -12.82
CA ALA A 141 -6.31 -22.92 -11.54
C ALA A 141 -4.86 -22.43 -11.72
N ILE A 142 -4.06 -23.10 -12.55
CA ILE A 142 -2.69 -22.67 -12.86
C ILE A 142 -2.67 -21.30 -13.54
N TYR A 143 -3.55 -21.09 -14.52
CA TYR A 143 -3.68 -19.81 -15.23
C TYR A 143 -4.05 -18.66 -14.28
N THR A 144 -5.12 -18.83 -13.49
CA THR A 144 -5.61 -17.81 -12.55
C THR A 144 -4.58 -17.50 -11.46
N LEU A 145 -3.93 -18.53 -10.87
CA LEU A 145 -2.86 -18.33 -9.89
C LEU A 145 -1.66 -17.60 -10.49
N SER A 146 -1.30 -17.90 -11.74
CA SER A 146 -0.18 -17.24 -12.42
C SER A 146 -0.48 -15.77 -12.70
N LEU A 147 -1.69 -15.46 -13.20
CA LEU A 147 -2.17 -14.09 -13.38
C LEU A 147 -2.20 -13.33 -12.06
N LEU A 148 -2.78 -13.92 -11.02
CA LEU A 148 -2.88 -13.30 -9.71
C LEU A 148 -1.48 -13.01 -9.13
N ARG A 149 -0.54 -13.96 -9.24
CA ARG A 149 0.85 -13.77 -8.81
C ARG A 149 1.55 -12.65 -9.56
N PHE A 150 1.39 -12.57 -10.88
CA PHE A 150 2.01 -11.53 -11.69
C PHE A 150 1.41 -10.15 -11.38
N TYR A 151 0.08 -10.09 -11.29
CA TYR A 151 -0.65 -8.86 -11.02
C TYR A 151 -0.36 -8.31 -9.62
N THR A 152 -0.42 -9.16 -8.59
CA THR A 152 -0.07 -8.76 -7.22
C THR A 152 1.37 -8.24 -7.19
N LYS A 153 2.35 -9.00 -7.67
CA LYS A 153 3.76 -8.57 -7.67
C LYS A 153 3.97 -7.22 -8.36
N TRP A 154 3.27 -6.97 -9.46
CA TRP A 154 3.37 -5.70 -10.18
C TRP A 154 2.70 -4.54 -9.43
N LEU A 155 1.48 -4.75 -8.91
CA LEU A 155 0.71 -3.74 -8.20
C LEU A 155 1.38 -3.30 -6.89
N TRP A 156 1.85 -4.26 -6.09
CA TRP A 156 2.39 -3.99 -4.75
C TRP A 156 3.73 -3.23 -4.76
N ARG A 157 4.51 -3.30 -5.85
CA ARG A 157 5.85 -2.68 -5.90
C ARG A 157 5.92 -1.39 -6.70
N ASP A 158 5.15 -1.27 -7.78
CA ASP A 158 5.22 -0.10 -8.66
C ASP A 158 4.61 1.16 -8.01
N LEU A 159 3.55 0.98 -7.23
CA LEU A 159 2.83 2.07 -6.58
C LEU A 159 3.71 2.82 -5.55
N PRO A 160 4.39 2.17 -4.58
CA PRO A 160 5.23 2.89 -3.63
C PRO A 160 6.40 3.61 -4.31
N TYR A 161 7.04 3.01 -5.32
CA TYR A 161 8.13 3.67 -6.04
C TYR A 161 7.67 4.91 -6.80
N THR A 162 6.47 4.87 -7.38
CA THR A 162 5.89 6.04 -8.05
C THR A 162 5.53 7.13 -7.03
N ALA A 163 5.07 6.72 -5.85
CA ALA A 163 4.78 7.65 -4.75
C ALA A 163 6.04 8.35 -4.26
N ASP A 164 7.13 7.60 -4.06
CA ASP A 164 8.44 8.12 -3.68
C ASP A 164 8.98 9.10 -4.72
N ARG A 165 8.86 8.77 -6.01
CA ARG A 165 9.28 9.66 -7.09
C ARG A 165 8.50 10.98 -7.07
N ARG A 166 7.16 10.92 -7.02
CA ARG A 166 6.33 12.13 -6.97
C ARG A 166 6.55 12.94 -5.69
N ALA A 167 6.81 12.28 -4.56
CA ALA A 167 7.16 12.94 -3.33
C ALA A 167 8.48 13.69 -3.48
N ALA A 168 9.51 13.03 -4.03
CA ALA A 168 10.80 13.65 -4.33
C ALA A 168 10.67 14.86 -5.27
N ASP A 169 9.80 14.78 -6.29
CA ASP A 169 9.53 15.90 -7.20
C ASP A 169 8.87 17.09 -6.46
N ALA A 170 8.04 16.83 -5.45
CA ALA A 170 7.30 17.85 -4.70
C ALA A 170 8.10 18.51 -3.55
N ILE A 171 8.91 17.73 -2.82
CA ILE A 171 9.61 18.19 -1.60
C ILE A 171 11.14 18.21 -1.74
N GLY A 172 11.67 17.66 -2.83
CA GLY A 172 13.10 17.49 -3.05
C GLY A 172 13.59 16.05 -2.85
N LYS A 173 14.30 15.53 -3.84
CA LYS A 173 14.88 14.17 -3.85
C LYS A 173 15.82 13.92 -2.67
N GLU A 174 16.73 14.87 -2.39
CA GLU A 174 17.72 14.72 -1.33
C GLU A 174 17.08 14.70 0.06
N VAL A 175 16.02 15.50 0.26
CA VAL A 175 15.26 15.54 1.51
C VAL A 175 14.59 14.19 1.76
N LEU A 176 13.97 13.59 0.73
CA LEU A 176 13.36 12.28 0.84
C LEU A 176 14.40 11.15 1.04
N LEU A 177 15.53 11.20 0.33
CA LEU A 177 16.61 10.22 0.49
C LEU A 177 17.20 10.26 1.90
N SER A 178 17.45 11.46 2.44
CA SER A 178 17.97 11.63 3.80
C SER A 178 17.00 11.07 4.85
N ALA A 179 15.71 11.39 4.75
CA ALA A 179 14.69 10.86 5.64
C ALA A 179 14.57 9.33 5.55
N LEU A 180 14.58 8.76 4.34
CA LEU A 180 14.54 7.31 4.15
C LEU A 180 15.80 6.61 4.68
N ALA A 181 16.98 7.21 4.51
CA ALA A 181 18.23 6.66 5.05
C ALA A 181 18.18 6.59 6.58
N LYS A 182 17.84 7.72 7.23
CA LYS A 182 17.70 7.79 8.70
C LYS A 182 16.63 6.83 9.21
N TYR A 183 15.52 6.69 8.49
CA TYR A 183 14.46 5.74 8.79
C TYR A 183 14.96 4.29 8.73
N GLY A 184 15.66 3.93 7.66
CA GLY A 184 16.24 2.59 7.47
C GLY A 184 17.32 2.24 8.50
N GLU A 185 18.16 3.20 8.87
CA GLU A 185 19.15 3.06 9.94
C GLU A 185 18.46 2.82 11.29
N THR A 186 17.45 3.61 11.62
CA THR A 186 16.69 3.49 12.87
C THR A 186 16.00 2.12 12.99
N ILE A 187 15.44 1.61 11.89
CA ILE A 187 14.84 0.26 11.83
C ILE A 187 15.91 -0.82 12.02
N SER A 188 17.08 -0.64 11.40
CA SER A 188 18.19 -1.61 11.49
C SER A 188 18.80 -1.63 12.91
N ALA A 189 19.01 -0.46 13.52
CA ALA A 189 19.54 -0.31 14.87
C ALA A 189 18.60 -0.89 15.94
N ALA A 190 17.30 -0.88 15.67
CA ALA A 190 16.30 -1.50 16.53
C ALA A 190 16.31 -3.03 16.53
N GLY A 191 17.09 -3.66 15.64
CA GLY A 191 17.19 -5.12 15.53
C GLY A 191 15.94 -5.79 14.95
N TYR A 192 15.12 -5.08 14.14
CA TYR A 192 13.90 -5.68 13.62
C TYR A 192 14.20 -6.82 12.62
N PRO A 193 13.57 -7.99 12.77
CA PRO A 193 13.80 -9.10 11.88
C PRO A 193 13.34 -8.74 10.47
N ARG A 194 14.25 -8.82 9.50
CA ARG A 194 13.91 -8.68 8.08
C ARG A 194 13.01 -9.84 7.67
N LYS A 195 11.73 -9.57 7.41
CA LYS A 195 10.81 -10.61 6.90
C LYS A 195 11.30 -11.10 5.53
N ARG A 196 11.36 -12.42 5.35
CA ARG A 196 11.82 -13.04 4.09
C ARG A 196 10.85 -12.85 2.91
N LEU A 197 9.57 -12.63 3.21
CA LEU A 197 8.50 -12.42 2.22
C LEU A 197 7.89 -11.05 2.44
N HIS A 198 8.51 -10.03 1.85
CA HIS A 198 7.98 -8.67 1.83
C HIS A 198 7.24 -8.44 0.51
N LEU A 199 5.91 -8.34 0.59
CA LEU A 199 5.08 -7.89 -0.54
C LEU A 199 5.30 -6.40 -0.82
N TRP A 200 5.63 -5.64 0.23
CA TRP A 200 5.98 -4.22 0.16
C TRP A 200 7.47 -4.01 -0.12
N PRO A 201 7.88 -2.98 -0.88
CA PRO A 201 9.28 -2.66 -1.03
C PRO A 201 9.89 -2.19 0.30
N THR A 202 11.05 -2.72 0.64
CA THR A 202 11.79 -2.31 1.84
C THR A 202 12.36 -0.90 1.70
N VAL A 203 12.69 -0.24 2.81
CA VAL A 203 13.32 1.09 2.81
C VAL A 203 14.58 1.12 1.93
N GLY A 204 15.45 0.11 2.02
CA GLY A 204 16.63 0.00 1.16
C GLY A 204 16.30 -0.10 -0.33
N GLN A 205 15.26 -0.86 -0.71
CA GLN A 205 14.81 -0.94 -2.11
C GLN A 205 14.22 0.38 -2.61
N ARG A 206 13.53 1.14 -1.73
CA ARG A 206 13.00 2.47 -2.05
C ARG A 206 14.14 3.46 -2.31
N ILE A 207 15.16 3.47 -1.45
CA ILE A 207 16.37 4.30 -1.63
C ILE A 207 17.08 3.96 -2.95
N GLU A 208 17.38 2.68 -3.21
CA GLU A 208 18.06 2.25 -4.43
C GLU A 208 17.28 2.67 -5.70
N ARG A 209 15.95 2.51 -5.68
CA ARG A 209 15.08 2.90 -6.79
C ARG A 209 15.08 4.41 -7.00
N LEU A 210 14.96 5.19 -5.92
CA LEU A 210 14.90 6.64 -5.96
C LEU A 210 16.23 7.26 -6.40
N GLN A 211 17.36 6.67 -6.03
CA GLN A 211 18.67 7.07 -6.54
C GLN A 211 18.77 6.91 -8.05
N ARG A 212 18.25 5.80 -8.60
CA ARG A 212 18.26 5.51 -10.04
C ARG A 212 17.26 6.33 -10.85
N SER A 213 16.20 6.87 -10.25
CA SER A 213 15.31 7.78 -10.97
C SER A 213 16.00 9.12 -11.22
N ARG A 214 16.20 9.44 -12.51
CA ARG A 214 16.51 10.78 -12.99
C ARG A 214 15.25 11.65 -12.93
#